data_AF-A0A8K9XT95-F1
#
_entry.id   AF-A0A8K9XT95-F1
#
_cell.length_a   1.000
_cell.length_b   1.000
_cell.length_c   1.000
_cell.angle_alpha   90.00
_cell.angle_beta   90.00
_cell.angle_gamma   90.00
#
_symmetry.space_group_name_H-M   'P 1'
#
loop_
_entity.id
_entity.type
_entity.pdbx_description
1 polymer ?
#
loop_
_entity_poly.entity_id
_entity_poly.type
_entity_poly.pdbx_seq_one_letter_code
_entity_poly.pdbx_strand_id
1 'polypeptide(L)'
;MCVCVVECQLGCFFSFLTSRWLRDNPSKAPSGDGGMDGGREGEGVEGDCGQKTRANSGLLILVPNPPSPSLTFLLRRPNSAEQANGLLSVLQKLKGTTESVELRIVLLGLDNAGKTTLLKSLASEDINTITPTQGFNIKSVASHGMKLNVWDIGGQRKIRPFWKKYLENTDLLIYVIDSADKKRFEETGLELEELIDEENLKGVPVLIFANKQDLATASPASEIAEGLNLHTYRDRQWQIQACSAVSGEGVQDGMNWICNNIVNKKK
;
A
#
# COMPACT_ATOMS: atom_id res chain seq x y z
N MET A 1 -20.77 23.48 -3.07
CA MET A 1 -21.94 22.61 -3.31
C MET A 1 -21.83 22.09 -4.73
N CYS A 2 -21.31 20.87 -4.89
CA CYS A 2 -21.44 20.02 -6.08
C CYS A 2 -20.78 18.68 -5.75
N VAL A 3 -21.59 17.72 -5.31
CA VAL A 3 -21.21 16.31 -5.18
C VAL A 3 -21.62 15.66 -6.51
N CYS A 4 -20.65 15.29 -7.34
CA CYS A 4 -20.92 14.39 -8.45
C CYS A 4 -20.98 12.97 -7.90
N VAL A 5 -22.21 12.49 -7.68
CA VAL A 5 -22.52 11.07 -7.47
C VAL A 5 -22.45 10.39 -8.83
N VAL A 6 -21.54 9.42 -9.00
CA VAL A 6 -21.60 8.48 -10.11
C VAL A 6 -21.85 7.10 -9.52
N GLU A 7 -23.12 6.72 -9.48
CA GLU A 7 -23.59 5.38 -9.11
C GLU A 7 -23.47 4.41 -10.31
N CYS A 8 -22.81 3.28 -10.03
CA CYS A 8 -23.30 1.92 -10.25
C CYS A 8 -23.82 1.50 -11.65
N GLN A 9 -22.93 0.90 -12.47
CA GLN A 9 -23.30 0.01 -13.60
C GLN A 9 -22.24 -1.11 -13.76
N LEU A 10 -22.01 -1.97 -12.75
CA LEU A 10 -21.14 -3.16 -12.92
C LEU A 10 -21.67 -4.46 -12.28
N GLY A 11 -22.92 -4.48 -11.80
CA GLY A 11 -23.53 -5.64 -11.14
C GLY A 11 -24.00 -6.78 -12.07
N CYS A 12 -24.07 -6.59 -13.38
CA CYS A 12 -24.62 -7.60 -14.30
C CYS A 12 -23.58 -8.49 -15.01
N PHE A 13 -22.27 -8.23 -14.89
CA PHE A 13 -21.26 -8.99 -15.64
C PHE A 13 -20.83 -10.30 -14.94
N PHE A 14 -21.04 -10.43 -13.63
CA PHE A 14 -20.50 -11.56 -12.86
C PHE A 14 -21.36 -12.83 -12.85
N SER A 15 -22.66 -12.74 -13.15
CA SER A 15 -23.53 -13.92 -13.21
C SER A 15 -23.42 -14.70 -14.54
N PHE A 16 -22.89 -14.07 -15.59
CA PHE A 16 -22.76 -14.68 -16.91
C PHE A 16 -21.43 -15.45 -17.09
N LEU A 17 -20.35 -15.00 -16.44
CA LEU A 17 -19.02 -15.60 -16.61
C LEU A 17 -18.85 -16.90 -15.83
N THR A 18 -19.40 -17.01 -14.62
CA THR A 18 -19.36 -18.25 -13.81
C THR A 18 -20.20 -19.37 -14.43
N SER A 19 -21.36 -19.03 -15.01
CA SER A 19 -22.28 -19.99 -15.66
C SER A 19 -21.80 -20.48 -17.03
N ARG A 20 -20.89 -19.73 -17.68
CA ARG A 20 -20.25 -20.13 -18.95
C ARG A 20 -18.99 -20.95 -18.70
N TRP A 21 -18.18 -20.56 -17.71
CA TRP A 21 -16.95 -21.27 -17.35
C TRP A 21 -17.17 -22.70 -16.84
N LEU A 22 -18.21 -22.93 -16.01
CA LEU A 22 -18.59 -24.27 -15.54
C LEU A 22 -19.14 -25.18 -16.65
N ARG A 23 -19.69 -24.59 -17.71
CA ARG A 23 -20.21 -25.32 -18.89
C ARG A 23 -19.07 -25.75 -19.82
N ASP A 24 -18.02 -24.94 -19.89
CA ASP A 24 -16.86 -25.16 -20.75
C ASP A 24 -15.77 -26.02 -20.07
N ASN A 25 -15.84 -26.29 -18.75
CA ASN A 25 -14.84 -27.06 -18.00
C ASN A 25 -15.45 -28.08 -17.01
N PRO A 26 -16.21 -29.10 -17.48
CA PRO A 26 -16.85 -30.08 -16.60
C PRO A 26 -15.86 -30.97 -15.85
N SER A 27 -14.60 -31.05 -16.28
CA SER A 27 -13.52 -31.83 -15.63
C SER A 27 -12.84 -31.14 -14.45
N LYS A 28 -13.15 -29.85 -14.18
CA LYS A 28 -12.57 -29.08 -13.07
C LYS A 28 -13.45 -29.02 -11.82
N ALA A 29 -14.48 -29.85 -11.75
CA ALA A 29 -15.24 -30.04 -10.52
C ALA A 29 -14.36 -30.84 -9.53
N PRO A 30 -14.12 -30.34 -8.30
CA PRO A 30 -13.26 -31.04 -7.35
C PRO A 30 -13.92 -32.33 -6.85
N SER A 31 -13.29 -33.47 -7.16
CA SER A 31 -13.50 -34.78 -6.53
C SER A 31 -12.49 -34.97 -5.40
N GLY A 32 -12.94 -35.33 -4.20
CA GLY A 32 -12.06 -35.71 -3.10
C GLY A 32 -11.51 -37.13 -3.26
N ASP A 33 -10.25 -37.34 -2.90
CA ASP A 33 -9.80 -38.32 -1.88
C ASP A 33 -8.27 -38.33 -1.76
N GLY A 34 -7.78 -38.91 -0.65
CA GLY A 34 -6.40 -38.83 -0.14
C GLY A 34 -5.31 -39.63 -0.87
N GLY A 35 -4.07 -39.49 -0.37
CA GLY A 35 -2.92 -40.29 -0.81
C GLY A 35 -1.56 -39.74 -0.36
N MET A 36 -0.97 -40.38 0.64
CA MET A 36 0.35 -40.10 1.22
C MET A 36 1.51 -40.69 0.39
N ASP A 37 2.54 -39.86 0.25
CA ASP A 37 3.99 -40.08 0.37
C ASP A 37 4.74 -41.12 -0.50
N GLY A 38 5.91 -40.67 -0.99
CA GLY A 38 6.94 -41.54 -1.60
C GLY A 38 7.85 -40.85 -2.62
N GLY A 39 9.12 -40.63 -2.25
CA GLY A 39 10.26 -40.65 -3.19
C GLY A 39 11.08 -39.36 -3.33
N ARG A 40 12.29 -39.33 -2.74
CA ARG A 40 13.41 -38.44 -3.12
C ARG A 40 14.58 -39.28 -3.61
N GLU A 41 15.02 -39.02 -4.83
CA GLU A 41 16.36 -39.25 -5.36
C GLU A 41 16.73 -38.05 -6.24
N GLY A 42 18.04 -37.75 -6.36
CA GLY A 42 18.57 -36.99 -7.50
C GLY A 42 19.52 -35.86 -7.16
N GLU A 43 20.81 -36.19 -7.16
CA GLU A 43 21.97 -35.30 -7.16
C GLU A 43 22.03 -34.38 -8.39
N GLY A 44 22.71 -33.24 -8.27
CA GLY A 44 23.06 -32.35 -9.37
C GLY A 44 24.30 -31.52 -9.03
N VAL A 45 25.37 -31.78 -9.78
CA VAL A 45 26.75 -31.28 -9.63
C VAL A 45 26.99 -30.10 -10.58
N GLU A 46 28.01 -29.30 -10.26
CA GLU A 46 28.92 -28.55 -11.17
C GLU A 46 28.61 -27.08 -11.55
N GLY A 47 29.67 -26.25 -11.45
CA GLY A 47 29.73 -24.87 -11.95
C GLY A 47 30.87 -24.04 -11.34
N ASP A 48 32.07 -24.13 -11.91
CA ASP A 48 33.34 -23.55 -11.44
C ASP A 48 33.69 -22.16 -12.05
N CYS A 49 34.55 -21.45 -11.30
CA CYS A 49 35.61 -20.48 -11.64
C CYS A 49 35.33 -19.19 -12.43
N GLY A 50 35.75 -18.08 -11.81
CA GLY A 50 36.06 -16.81 -12.48
C GLY A 50 36.81 -15.81 -11.59
N GLN A 51 38.14 -15.96 -11.46
CA GLN A 51 39.03 -14.94 -10.87
C GLN A 51 39.63 -14.04 -11.95
N LYS A 52 39.63 -12.71 -11.72
CA LYS A 52 40.73 -11.81 -12.15
C LYS A 52 40.59 -10.40 -11.56
N THR A 53 41.57 -9.97 -10.75
CA THR A 53 41.87 -8.55 -10.57
C THR A 53 43.38 -8.35 -10.45
N ARG A 54 43.95 -7.41 -11.24
CA ARG A 54 45.11 -6.60 -10.83
C ARG A 54 45.37 -5.40 -11.77
N ALA A 55 45.55 -4.24 -11.11
CA ALA A 55 46.52 -3.16 -11.31
C ALA A 55 46.60 -2.31 -12.62
N ASN A 56 46.22 -1.04 -12.45
CA ASN A 56 47.06 0.19 -12.51
C ASN A 56 47.97 0.49 -13.72
N SER A 57 47.77 1.64 -14.36
CA SER A 57 48.84 2.59 -14.78
C SER A 57 48.23 3.82 -15.47
N GLY A 58 48.76 5.00 -15.14
CA GLY A 58 48.33 6.29 -15.70
C GLY A 58 49.05 6.69 -16.98
N LEU A 59 48.53 7.71 -17.65
CA LEU A 59 49.27 8.52 -18.61
C LEU A 59 48.69 9.95 -18.70
N LEU A 60 49.59 10.92 -18.60
CA LEU A 60 49.38 12.37 -18.67
C LEU A 60 49.66 12.82 -20.12
N ILE A 61 48.76 13.56 -20.78
CA ILE A 61 49.06 14.27 -22.05
C ILE A 61 48.44 15.68 -22.04
N LEU A 62 49.22 16.62 -22.60
CA LEU A 62 49.17 18.07 -22.52
C LEU A 62 48.06 18.77 -23.32
N VAL A 63 47.83 20.02 -22.90
CA VAL A 63 46.84 21.05 -23.32
C VAL A 63 47.19 21.74 -24.65
N PRO A 64 46.21 22.38 -25.32
CA PRO A 64 46.38 23.81 -25.64
C PRO A 64 45.12 24.68 -25.35
N ASN A 65 45.38 25.88 -24.81
CA ASN A 65 44.47 27.05 -24.67
C ASN A 65 44.48 27.86 -26.00
N PRO A 66 43.58 28.82 -26.36
CA PRO A 66 43.01 29.94 -25.55
C PRO A 66 41.58 30.39 -26.05
N PRO A 67 41.06 31.66 -25.94
CA PRO A 67 41.41 32.83 -25.11
C PRO A 67 40.24 33.43 -24.27
N SER A 68 40.62 34.34 -23.37
CA SER A 68 39.80 35.18 -22.48
C SER A 68 38.92 36.23 -23.19
N PRO A 69 37.78 36.66 -22.61
CA PRO A 69 37.15 37.93 -22.95
C PRO A 69 37.47 39.04 -21.92
N SER A 70 37.82 40.21 -22.45
CA SER A 70 38.16 41.44 -21.72
C SER A 70 36.94 42.14 -21.13
N LEU A 71 37.16 42.79 -19.97
CA LEU A 71 36.26 43.75 -19.34
C LEU A 71 36.30 45.10 -20.09
N THR A 72 35.21 45.50 -20.74
CA THR A 72 34.86 46.93 -20.91
C THR A 72 33.35 47.11 -21.04
N PHE A 73 32.74 47.39 -19.88
CA PHE A 73 31.69 48.37 -19.61
C PHE A 73 31.26 49.24 -20.83
N LEU A 74 29.95 49.27 -21.16
CA LEU A 74 29.12 50.50 -21.15
C LEU A 74 27.67 50.22 -21.64
N LEU A 75 26.74 50.50 -20.73
CA LEU A 75 25.39 51.02 -20.95
C LEU A 75 24.36 50.17 -21.72
N ARG A 76 23.57 49.40 -20.97
CA ARG A 76 22.14 49.26 -21.28
C ARG A 76 21.33 49.19 -19.99
N ARG A 77 20.48 50.20 -19.80
CA ARG A 77 19.48 50.26 -18.72
C ARG A 77 18.54 49.05 -18.85
N PRO A 78 18.23 48.30 -17.78
CA PRO A 78 17.19 47.29 -17.86
C PRO A 78 15.81 47.95 -17.92
N ASN A 79 15.04 47.62 -18.95
CA ASN A 79 13.61 47.92 -19.03
C ASN A 79 12.86 47.10 -17.96
N SER A 80 11.93 47.75 -17.28
CA SER A 80 11.15 47.27 -16.12
C SER A 80 10.05 46.26 -16.46
N ALA A 81 10.33 45.25 -17.29
CA ALA A 81 9.31 44.27 -17.72
C ALA A 81 9.81 42.83 -17.85
N GLU A 82 10.96 42.47 -17.26
CA GLU A 82 11.55 41.13 -17.45
C GLU A 82 12.00 40.44 -16.15
N GLN A 83 11.45 40.85 -15.00
CA GLN A 83 11.72 40.19 -13.70
C GLN A 83 10.53 39.38 -13.15
N ALA A 84 9.44 39.26 -13.89
CA ALA A 84 8.28 38.48 -13.46
C ALA A 84 8.30 37.00 -13.93
N ASN A 85 9.33 36.53 -14.64
CA ASN A 85 9.38 35.15 -15.13
C ASN A 85 10.30 34.23 -14.32
N GLY A 86 11.10 34.76 -13.38
CA GLY A 86 11.96 33.97 -12.50
C GLY A 86 11.22 33.49 -11.25
N LEU A 87 10.64 34.42 -10.49
CA LEU A 87 9.93 34.09 -9.25
C LEU A 87 8.59 33.39 -9.51
N LEU A 88 7.92 33.75 -10.61
CA LEU A 88 6.64 33.17 -11.00
C LEU A 88 6.82 31.79 -11.62
N SER A 89 7.94 31.48 -12.29
CA SER A 89 8.28 30.12 -12.71
C SER A 89 8.79 29.24 -11.55
N VAL A 90 9.42 29.83 -10.54
CA VAL A 90 9.71 29.14 -9.27
C VAL A 90 8.42 28.87 -8.51
N LEU A 91 7.50 29.83 -8.41
CA LEU A 91 6.17 29.64 -7.81
C LEU A 91 5.26 28.73 -8.64
N GLN A 92 5.39 28.70 -9.98
CA GLN A 92 4.70 27.74 -10.85
C GLN A 92 5.34 26.36 -10.81
N LYS A 93 6.65 26.22 -10.58
CA LYS A 93 7.29 24.92 -10.29
C LYS A 93 6.92 24.42 -8.89
N LEU A 94 6.73 25.33 -7.93
CA LEU A 94 6.17 25.02 -6.61
C LEU A 94 4.65 24.77 -6.64
N LYS A 95 3.92 25.26 -7.66
CA LYS A 95 2.49 24.97 -7.92
C LYS A 95 2.25 23.90 -9.00
N GLY A 96 3.30 23.38 -9.61
CA GLY A 96 3.23 22.60 -10.86
C GLY A 96 4.17 21.41 -10.82
N THR A 97 4.12 20.64 -9.75
CA THR A 97 4.53 19.22 -9.68
C THR A 97 3.86 18.49 -8.50
N THR A 98 2.65 18.88 -8.08
CA THR A 98 1.78 17.89 -7.43
C THR A 98 1.03 17.18 -8.55
N GLU A 99 1.72 16.27 -9.26
CA GLU A 99 0.98 15.11 -9.74
C GLU A 99 0.32 14.55 -8.49
N SER A 100 -1.01 14.59 -8.44
CA SER A 100 -1.75 14.05 -7.31
C SER A 100 -1.36 12.59 -7.19
N VAL A 101 -0.53 12.26 -6.21
CA VAL A 101 -0.07 10.90 -6.00
C VAL A 101 -1.30 10.07 -5.70
N GLU A 102 -1.70 9.27 -6.68
CA GLU A 102 -2.76 8.29 -6.52
C GLU A 102 -2.17 7.05 -5.87
N LEU A 103 -2.84 6.58 -4.82
CA LEU A 103 -2.40 5.42 -4.05
C LEU A 103 -3.51 4.40 -3.96
N ARG A 104 -3.21 3.17 -4.34
CA ARG A 104 -4.10 2.03 -4.13
C ARG A 104 -3.84 1.43 -2.77
N ILE A 105 -4.80 1.61 -1.87
CA ILE A 105 -4.78 1.08 -0.52
C ILE A 105 -5.81 -0.03 -0.41
N VAL A 106 -5.43 -1.17 0.15
CA VAL A 106 -6.37 -2.26 0.46
C VAL A 106 -6.54 -2.36 1.97
N LEU A 107 -7.79 -2.35 2.46
CA LEU A 107 -8.13 -2.61 3.85
C LEU A 107 -8.57 -4.07 4.02
N LEU A 108 -7.79 -4.82 4.78
CA LEU A 108 -8.07 -6.21 5.17
C LEU A 108 -8.08 -6.37 6.69
N GLY A 109 -8.48 -7.56 7.13
CA GLY A 109 -8.66 -7.91 8.54
C GLY A 109 -9.97 -8.65 8.78
N LEU A 110 -10.13 -9.25 9.95
CA LEU A 110 -11.29 -10.07 10.27
C LEU A 110 -12.61 -9.28 10.23
N ASP A 111 -13.73 -10.01 10.14
CA ASP A 111 -15.05 -9.42 10.38
C ASP A 111 -15.13 -8.79 11.78
N ASN A 112 -15.93 -7.73 11.89
CA ASN A 112 -16.06 -6.90 13.09
C ASN A 112 -14.79 -6.14 13.54
N ALA A 113 -13.67 -6.20 12.82
CA ALA A 113 -12.46 -5.43 13.16
C ALA A 113 -12.64 -3.91 13.08
N GLY A 114 -13.63 -3.42 12.33
CA GLY A 114 -13.92 -1.98 12.18
C GLY A 114 -13.36 -1.34 10.90
N LYS A 115 -13.08 -2.12 9.85
CA LYS A 115 -12.55 -1.64 8.55
C LYS A 115 -13.43 -0.56 7.90
N THR A 116 -14.72 -0.85 7.73
CA THR A 116 -15.68 0.10 7.14
C THR A 116 -15.86 1.34 8.01
N THR A 117 -15.80 1.19 9.35
CA THR A 117 -15.82 2.31 10.29
C THR A 117 -14.60 3.20 10.13
N LEU A 118 -13.41 2.61 10.03
CA LEU A 118 -12.16 3.33 9.76
C LEU A 118 -12.22 4.08 8.44
N LEU A 119 -12.72 3.44 7.37
CA LEU A 119 -12.88 4.07 6.07
C LEU A 119 -13.85 5.27 6.12
N LYS A 120 -14.99 5.13 6.80
CA LYS A 120 -15.94 6.23 6.99
C LYS A 120 -15.36 7.37 7.83
N SER A 121 -14.61 7.03 8.88
CA SER A 121 -13.88 8.01 9.71
C SER A 121 -12.87 8.81 8.88
N LEU A 122 -12.10 8.13 8.02
CA LEU A 122 -11.16 8.77 7.08
C LEU A 122 -11.88 9.65 6.03
N ALA A 123 -13.07 9.26 5.59
CA ALA A 123 -13.89 10.02 4.66
C ALA A 123 -14.71 11.15 5.33
N SER A 124 -14.63 11.31 6.66
CA SER A 124 -15.47 12.24 7.43
C SER A 124 -16.98 12.03 7.21
N GLU A 125 -17.41 10.78 7.11
CA GLU A 125 -18.81 10.38 6.92
C GLU A 125 -19.46 9.84 8.20
N ASP A 126 -20.79 9.76 8.20
CA ASP A 126 -21.55 9.21 9.32
C ASP A 126 -21.27 7.71 9.56
N ILE A 127 -20.81 7.43 10.78
CA ILE A 127 -20.41 6.09 11.26
C ILE A 127 -21.61 5.31 11.85
N ASN A 128 -22.74 5.97 12.12
CA ASN A 128 -23.87 5.39 12.87
C ASN A 128 -24.62 4.25 12.14
N THR A 129 -24.55 4.20 10.80
CA THR A 129 -25.20 3.16 9.98
C THR A 129 -24.14 2.32 9.26
N ILE A 130 -23.67 1.25 9.89
CA ILE A 130 -22.72 0.32 9.28
C ILE A 130 -23.29 -1.09 9.38
N THR A 131 -23.48 -1.71 8.21
CA THR A 131 -23.84 -3.13 8.08
C THR A 131 -22.61 -3.93 7.66
N PRO A 132 -22.52 -5.23 8.02
CA PRO A 132 -21.41 -6.07 7.59
C PRO A 132 -21.29 -6.11 6.05
N THR A 133 -20.10 -5.78 5.53
CA THR A 133 -19.82 -5.79 4.10
C THR A 133 -19.89 -7.22 3.55
N GLN A 134 -20.80 -7.47 2.60
CA GLN A 134 -20.95 -8.77 1.93
C GLN A 134 -20.00 -8.96 0.73
N GLY A 135 -19.40 -7.87 0.24
CA GLY A 135 -18.45 -7.88 -0.88
C GLY A 135 -17.28 -6.94 -0.63
N PHE A 136 -17.23 -5.85 -1.40
CA PHE A 136 -16.21 -4.82 -1.27
C PHE A 136 -16.82 -3.42 -1.46
N ASN A 137 -16.14 -2.41 -0.92
CA ASN A 137 -16.44 -1.01 -1.12
C ASN A 137 -15.17 -0.29 -1.60
N ILE A 138 -15.30 0.64 -2.54
CA ILE A 138 -14.18 1.44 -3.05
C ILE A 138 -14.49 2.89 -2.80
N LYS A 139 -13.57 3.59 -2.14
CA LYS A 139 -13.69 5.04 -1.93
C LYS A 139 -12.39 5.75 -2.25
N SER A 140 -12.51 6.87 -2.95
CA SER A 140 -11.41 7.79 -3.17
C SER A 140 -11.46 8.89 -2.12
N VAL A 141 -10.48 8.92 -1.21
CA VAL A 141 -10.33 9.95 -0.17
C VAL A 141 -9.16 10.85 -0.55
N ALA A 142 -9.38 12.16 -0.57
CA ALA A 142 -8.31 13.13 -0.76
C ALA A 142 -7.69 13.47 0.61
N SER A 143 -6.40 13.20 0.81
CA SER A 143 -5.70 13.48 2.06
C SER A 143 -4.27 13.94 1.77
N HIS A 144 -3.81 15.01 2.44
CA HIS A 144 -2.45 15.53 2.32
C HIS A 144 -1.96 15.79 0.88
N GLY A 145 -2.85 16.22 -0.02
CA GLY A 145 -2.53 16.45 -1.44
C GLY A 145 -2.39 15.17 -2.28
N MET A 146 -2.70 14.01 -1.71
CA MET A 146 -2.73 12.70 -2.36
C MET A 146 -4.17 12.20 -2.51
N LYS A 147 -4.39 11.34 -3.50
CA LYS A 147 -5.68 10.67 -3.73
C LYS A 147 -5.57 9.21 -3.35
N LEU A 148 -6.22 8.85 -2.25
CA LEU A 148 -6.19 7.52 -1.69
C LEU A 148 -7.38 6.72 -2.22
N ASN A 149 -7.14 5.76 -3.10
CA ASN A 149 -8.13 4.82 -3.59
C ASN A 149 -8.17 3.61 -2.66
N VAL A 150 -9.13 3.62 -1.75
CA VAL A 150 -9.23 2.68 -0.63
C VAL A 150 -10.23 1.57 -0.94
N TRP A 151 -9.76 0.33 -0.93
CA TRP A 151 -10.54 -0.89 -1.17
C TRP A 151 -10.85 -1.57 0.17
N ASP A 152 -12.07 -1.37 0.69
CA ASP A 152 -12.56 -2.05 1.90
C ASP A 152 -13.19 -3.39 1.51
N ILE A 153 -12.50 -4.49 1.82
CA ILE A 153 -12.97 -5.84 1.53
C ILE A 153 -13.59 -6.43 2.80
N GLY A 154 -14.74 -7.09 2.68
CA GLY A 154 -15.34 -7.74 3.84
C GLY A 154 -14.43 -8.81 4.46
N GLY A 155 -14.54 -9.00 5.78
CA GLY A 155 -13.66 -9.90 6.54
C GLY A 155 -14.27 -11.24 6.95
N GLN A 156 -15.48 -11.54 6.49
CA GLN A 156 -16.16 -12.78 6.88
C GLN A 156 -15.38 -13.98 6.33
N ARG A 157 -15.31 -15.07 7.10
CA ARG A 157 -14.58 -16.28 6.72
C ARG A 157 -14.90 -16.81 5.32
N LYS A 158 -16.15 -16.67 4.86
CA LYS A 158 -16.61 -17.09 3.53
C LYS A 158 -15.99 -16.31 2.36
N ILE A 159 -15.55 -15.07 2.60
CA ILE A 159 -15.04 -14.17 1.56
C ILE A 159 -13.52 -13.97 1.60
N ARG A 160 -12.82 -14.41 2.67
CA ARG A 160 -11.36 -14.34 2.79
C ARG A 160 -10.60 -15.01 1.63
N PRO A 161 -11.05 -16.16 1.07
CA PRO A 161 -10.40 -16.73 -0.11
C PRO A 161 -10.35 -15.80 -1.34
N PHE A 162 -11.21 -14.79 -1.39
CA PHE A 162 -11.21 -13.81 -2.47
C PHE A 162 -10.26 -12.63 -2.23
N TRP A 163 -9.69 -12.47 -1.03
CA TRP A 163 -8.77 -11.36 -0.71
C TRP A 163 -7.61 -11.29 -1.70
N LYS A 164 -7.02 -12.43 -2.07
CA LYS A 164 -5.90 -12.56 -3.00
C LYS A 164 -6.15 -11.89 -4.36
N LYS A 165 -7.42 -11.86 -4.80
CA LYS A 165 -7.83 -11.26 -6.09
C LYS A 165 -7.75 -9.74 -6.09
N TYR A 166 -7.72 -9.10 -4.91
CA TYR A 166 -7.71 -7.65 -4.78
C TYR A 166 -6.32 -7.07 -4.51
N LEU A 167 -5.31 -7.93 -4.34
CA LEU A 167 -3.95 -7.54 -3.95
C LEU A 167 -3.09 -7.00 -5.10
N GLU A 168 -3.44 -7.30 -6.36
CA GLU A 168 -2.68 -6.83 -7.53
C GLU A 168 -2.53 -5.29 -7.52
N ASN A 169 -1.34 -4.77 -7.84
CA ASN A 169 -1.05 -3.34 -7.90
C ASN A 169 -1.36 -2.56 -6.60
N THR A 170 -1.20 -3.19 -5.43
CA THR A 170 -1.40 -2.52 -4.14
C THR A 170 -0.16 -1.72 -3.74
N ASP A 171 -0.33 -0.43 -3.44
CA ASP A 171 0.76 0.44 -2.98
C ASP A 171 0.98 0.34 -1.46
N LEU A 172 -0.09 0.03 -0.72
CA LEU A 172 -0.10 -0.09 0.74
C LEU A 172 -1.21 -1.05 1.20
N LEU A 173 -0.86 -1.95 2.11
CA LEU A 173 -1.82 -2.75 2.85
C LEU A 173 -2.12 -2.09 4.20
N ILE A 174 -3.41 -1.89 4.51
CA ILE A 174 -3.88 -1.57 5.86
C ILE A 174 -4.55 -2.81 6.43
N TYR A 175 -4.04 -3.32 7.54
CA TYR A 175 -4.60 -4.46 8.24
C TYR A 175 -5.23 -4.01 9.57
N VAL A 176 -6.52 -4.24 9.75
CA VAL A 176 -7.25 -3.76 10.94
C VAL A 176 -7.54 -4.92 11.88
N ILE A 177 -7.18 -4.75 13.15
CA ILE A 177 -7.34 -5.75 14.21
C ILE A 177 -8.27 -5.20 15.30
N ASP A 178 -9.20 -6.02 15.76
CA ASP A 178 -9.99 -5.72 16.96
C ASP A 178 -9.17 -6.01 18.21
N SER A 179 -8.65 -4.98 18.87
CA SER A 179 -7.77 -5.15 20.04
C SER A 179 -8.47 -5.75 21.25
N ALA A 180 -9.81 -5.72 21.31
CA ALA A 180 -10.59 -6.28 22.41
C ALA A 180 -10.92 -7.76 22.21
N ASP A 181 -10.76 -8.31 21.00
CA ASP A 181 -11.13 -9.69 20.66
C ASP A 181 -9.95 -10.66 20.76
N LYS A 182 -9.44 -10.83 21.99
CA LYS A 182 -8.28 -11.70 22.28
C LYS A 182 -8.44 -13.14 21.80
N LYS A 183 -9.68 -13.64 21.71
CA LYS A 183 -9.98 -15.02 21.27
C LYS A 183 -9.62 -15.28 19.81
N ARG A 184 -9.62 -14.22 18.99
CA ARG A 184 -9.35 -14.31 17.54
C ARG A 184 -7.97 -13.76 17.15
N PHE A 185 -7.08 -13.53 18.11
CA PHE A 185 -5.71 -13.08 17.82
C PHE A 185 -4.91 -14.12 17.04
N GLU A 186 -5.06 -15.40 17.37
CA GLU A 186 -4.44 -16.48 16.59
C GLU A 186 -4.99 -16.52 15.16
N GLU A 187 -6.32 -16.44 15.01
CA GLU A 187 -6.98 -16.42 13.69
C GLU A 187 -6.51 -15.22 12.84
N THR A 188 -6.46 -14.01 13.42
CA THR A 188 -6.01 -12.83 12.67
C THR A 188 -4.52 -12.87 12.34
N GLY A 189 -3.71 -13.52 13.18
CA GLY A 189 -2.28 -13.71 12.94
C GLY A 189 -2.01 -14.63 11.77
N LEU A 190 -2.67 -15.79 11.71
CA LEU A 190 -2.55 -16.72 10.60
C LEU A 190 -2.97 -16.08 9.26
N GLU A 191 -4.06 -15.32 9.26
CA GLU A 191 -4.55 -14.63 8.07
C GLU A 191 -3.60 -13.51 7.63
N LEU A 192 -2.95 -12.81 8.58
CA LEU A 192 -1.95 -11.81 8.24
C LEU A 192 -0.69 -12.48 7.66
N GLU A 193 -0.20 -13.55 8.28
CA GLU A 193 0.97 -14.31 7.79
C GLU A 193 0.74 -14.81 6.36
N GLU A 194 -0.41 -15.41 6.07
CA GLU A 194 -0.76 -15.85 4.72
C GLU A 194 -0.77 -14.68 3.72
N LEU A 195 -1.27 -13.50 4.11
CA LEU A 195 -1.27 -12.31 3.26
C LEU A 195 0.14 -11.77 2.99
N ILE A 196 1.02 -11.77 4.00
CA ILE A 196 2.38 -11.23 3.87
C ILE A 196 3.21 -12.08 2.89
N ASP A 197 2.97 -13.39 2.85
CA ASP A 197 3.66 -14.33 1.95
C ASP A 197 3.18 -14.27 0.49
N GLU A 198 2.08 -13.56 0.19
CA GLU A 198 1.59 -13.41 -1.17
C GLU A 198 2.54 -12.60 -2.06
N GLU A 199 2.82 -13.10 -3.27
CA GLU A 199 3.74 -12.45 -4.23
C GLU A 199 3.33 -11.02 -4.58
N ASN A 200 2.02 -10.77 -4.66
CA ASN A 200 1.45 -9.45 -4.96
C ASN A 200 1.72 -8.41 -3.86
N LEU A 201 2.03 -8.85 -2.63
CA LEU A 201 2.34 -7.96 -1.50
C LEU A 201 3.83 -7.87 -1.20
N LYS A 202 4.70 -8.51 -1.99
CA LYS A 202 6.14 -8.46 -1.78
C LYS A 202 6.67 -7.03 -1.80
N GLY A 203 7.29 -6.59 -0.70
CA GLY A 203 7.84 -5.24 -0.55
C GLY A 203 6.79 -4.13 -0.43
N VAL A 204 5.51 -4.47 -0.32
CA VAL A 204 4.42 -3.51 -0.05
C VAL A 204 4.44 -3.16 1.43
N PRO A 205 4.45 -1.86 1.80
CA PRO A 205 4.39 -1.45 3.19
C PRO A 205 3.06 -1.85 3.84
N VAL A 206 3.11 -2.17 5.13
CA VAL A 206 1.95 -2.65 5.88
C VAL A 206 1.71 -1.79 7.11
N LEU A 207 0.52 -1.17 7.19
CA LEU A 207 0.07 -0.48 8.39
C LEU A 207 -0.93 -1.35 9.13
N ILE A 208 -0.62 -1.71 10.36
CA ILE A 208 -1.52 -2.45 11.25
C ILE A 208 -2.22 -1.45 12.16
N PHE A 209 -3.55 -1.37 12.07
CA PHE A 209 -4.35 -0.64 13.05
C PHE A 209 -4.80 -1.59 14.16
N ALA A 210 -4.25 -1.39 15.36
CA ALA A 210 -4.76 -1.97 16.59
C ALA A 210 -5.98 -1.14 17.02
N ASN A 211 -7.15 -1.49 16.47
CA ASN A 211 -8.38 -0.72 16.59
C ASN A 211 -9.15 -1.06 17.88
N LYS A 212 -10.13 -0.22 18.22
CA LYS A 212 -11.01 -0.31 19.41
C LYS A 212 -10.28 -0.10 20.73
N GLN A 213 -9.25 0.73 20.75
CA GLN A 213 -8.51 1.11 21.96
C GLN A 213 -9.35 1.92 22.96
N ASP A 214 -10.53 2.38 22.56
CA ASP A 214 -11.55 2.95 23.44
C ASP A 214 -12.15 1.93 24.43
N LEU A 215 -12.02 0.63 24.16
CA LEU A 215 -12.54 -0.43 25.02
C LEU A 215 -11.54 -0.76 26.14
N ALA A 216 -12.03 -0.85 27.38
CA ALA A 216 -11.19 -1.23 28.52
C ALA A 216 -10.58 -2.64 28.42
N THR A 217 -11.15 -3.51 27.60
CA THR A 217 -10.63 -4.86 27.32
C THR A 217 -9.60 -4.89 26.19
N ALA A 218 -9.31 -3.74 25.56
CA ALA A 218 -8.36 -3.63 24.46
C ALA A 218 -6.94 -3.98 24.92
N SER A 219 -6.27 -4.81 24.11
CA SER A 219 -4.86 -5.13 24.30
C SER A 219 -4.01 -3.98 23.76
N PRO A 220 -2.92 -3.59 24.42
CA PRO A 220 -2.03 -2.56 23.91
C PRO A 220 -1.40 -3.00 22.58
N ALA A 221 -1.11 -2.03 21.72
CA ALA A 221 -0.49 -2.29 20.41
C ALA A 221 0.84 -3.05 20.53
N SER A 222 1.62 -2.87 21.61
CA SER A 222 2.85 -3.60 21.85
C SER A 222 2.62 -5.11 22.02
N GLU A 223 1.61 -5.52 22.80
CA GLU A 223 1.26 -6.93 23.02
C GLU A 223 0.78 -7.58 21.71
N ILE A 224 0.00 -6.84 20.90
CA ILE A 224 -0.45 -7.31 19.59
C ILE A 224 0.75 -7.47 18.64
N ALA A 225 1.70 -6.54 18.63
CA ALA A 225 2.89 -6.62 17.79
C ALA A 225 3.78 -7.81 18.12
N GLU A 226 3.92 -8.12 19.43
CA GLU A 226 4.64 -9.30 19.91
C GLU A 226 3.90 -10.58 19.53
N GLY A 227 2.59 -10.65 19.79
CA GLY A 227 1.76 -11.83 19.49
C GLY A 227 1.69 -12.19 18.00
N LEU A 228 1.78 -11.19 17.12
CA LEU A 228 1.81 -11.38 15.67
C LEU A 228 3.23 -11.53 15.10
N ASN A 229 4.25 -11.49 15.96
CA ASN A 229 5.66 -11.57 15.56
C ASN A 229 6.06 -10.55 14.49
N LEU A 230 5.51 -9.33 14.52
CA LEU A 230 5.74 -8.31 13.47
C LEU A 230 7.23 -7.96 13.31
N HIS A 231 8.02 -8.12 14.37
CA HIS A 231 9.47 -7.93 14.37
C HIS A 231 10.24 -8.88 13.42
N THR A 232 9.62 -9.96 12.97
CA THR A 232 10.20 -10.91 12.01
C THR A 232 10.13 -10.40 10.56
N TYR A 233 9.26 -9.43 10.27
CA TYR A 233 9.12 -8.86 8.93
C TYR A 233 10.32 -7.98 8.60
N ARG A 234 11.18 -8.45 7.68
CA ARG A 234 12.43 -7.78 7.25
C ARG A 234 12.39 -7.33 5.79
N ASP A 235 11.49 -7.88 5.00
CA ASP A 235 11.35 -7.67 3.56
C ASP A 235 10.54 -6.42 3.20
N ARG A 236 9.89 -5.79 4.19
CA ARG A 236 9.01 -4.63 4.03
C ARG A 236 9.03 -3.71 5.24
N GLN A 237 8.59 -2.47 5.01
CA GLN A 237 8.29 -1.52 6.08
C GLN A 237 6.94 -1.87 6.70
N TRP A 238 6.87 -1.86 8.02
CA TRP A 238 5.62 -2.04 8.75
C TRP A 238 5.52 -1.06 9.90
N GLN A 239 4.29 -0.77 10.32
CA GLN A 239 4.01 0.01 11.51
C GLN A 239 2.74 -0.52 12.16
N ILE A 240 2.72 -0.53 13.49
CA ILE A 240 1.49 -0.74 14.24
C ILE A 240 1.06 0.59 14.88
N GLN A 241 -0.21 0.92 14.75
CA GLN A 241 -0.80 2.13 15.31
C GLN A 241 -2.02 1.77 16.14
N ALA A 242 -1.99 2.16 17.42
CA ALA A 242 -3.16 2.14 18.28
C ALA A 242 -4.19 3.16 17.77
N CYS A 243 -5.44 2.76 17.60
CA CYS A 243 -6.49 3.68 17.17
C CYS A 243 -7.87 3.31 17.73
N SER A 244 -8.78 4.28 17.66
CA SER A 244 -10.21 4.04 17.72
C SER A 244 -10.88 4.64 16.50
N ALA A 245 -11.42 3.79 15.64
CA ALA A 245 -12.14 4.23 14.45
C ALA A 245 -13.42 5.02 14.78
N VAL A 246 -13.97 4.85 15.99
CA VAL A 246 -15.19 5.54 16.44
C VAL A 246 -14.86 6.96 16.90
N SER A 247 -13.82 7.14 17.73
CA SER A 247 -13.41 8.47 18.17
C SER A 247 -12.56 9.21 17.12
N GLY A 248 -11.94 8.48 16.18
CA GLY A 248 -10.96 8.99 15.22
C GLY A 248 -9.54 9.12 15.80
N GLU A 249 -9.34 8.80 17.07
CA GLU A 249 -8.04 8.89 17.74
C GLU A 249 -7.03 7.90 17.15
N GLY A 250 -5.79 8.34 16.95
CA GLY A 250 -4.70 7.54 16.40
C GLY A 250 -4.79 7.26 14.89
N VAL A 251 -5.93 7.53 14.25
CA VAL A 251 -6.11 7.31 12.80
C VAL A 251 -5.20 8.23 11.99
N GLN A 252 -5.14 9.52 12.35
CA GLN A 252 -4.29 10.50 11.67
C GLN A 252 -2.80 10.18 11.82
N ASP A 253 -2.37 9.64 12.95
CA ASP A 253 -0.97 9.24 13.16
C ASP A 253 -0.55 8.10 12.21
N GLY A 254 -1.44 7.13 12.00
CA GLY A 254 -1.25 6.09 10.99
C GLY A 254 -1.20 6.66 9.57
N MET A 255 -2.07 7.63 9.25
CA MET A 255 -2.04 8.32 7.95
C MET A 255 -0.76 9.13 7.72
N ASN A 256 -0.22 9.76 8.77
CA ASN A 256 1.05 10.48 8.70
C ASN A 256 2.20 9.53 8.36
N TRP A 257 2.21 8.32 8.95
CA TRP A 257 3.19 7.29 8.61
C TRP A 257 3.10 6.87 7.13
N ILE A 258 1.89 6.72 6.60
CA ILE A 258 1.66 6.41 5.18
C ILE A 258 2.26 7.50 4.29
N CYS A 259 1.97 8.77 4.59
CA CYS A 259 2.48 9.91 3.82
C CYS A 259 4.01 9.91 3.80
N ASN A 260 4.65 9.69 4.94
CA ASN A 260 6.11 9.68 5.05
C ASN A 260 6.76 8.54 4.26
N ASN A 261 6.21 7.33 4.33
CA ASN A 261 6.79 6.17 3.65
C ASN A 261 6.63 6.23 2.13
N ILE A 262 5.51 6.77 1.65
CA ILE A 262 5.21 6.80 0.22
C ILE A 262 5.96 7.93 -0.49
N VAL A 263 6.07 9.11 0.15
CA VAL A 263 6.87 10.22 -0.38
C VAL A 263 8.34 9.83 -0.52
N ASN A 264 8.85 9.00 0.38
CA ASN A 264 10.24 8.52 0.34
C ASN A 264 10.47 7.43 -0.72
N LYS A 265 9.45 6.66 -1.13
CA LYS A 265 9.57 5.64 -2.19
C LYS A 265 9.63 6.23 -3.61
N LYS A 266 9.11 7.45 -3.82
CA LYS A 266 9.06 8.12 -5.14
C LYS A 266 10.19 9.13 -5.37
N LYS A 267 11.11 9.30 -4.42
CA LYS A 267 12.35 10.08 -4.58
C LYS A 267 13.50 9.16 -4.95
#